data_AF-A0A1N7GHP0-F1
#
_entry.id   AF-A0A1N7GHP0-F1
#
_cell.length_a   1.000
_cell.length_b   1.000
_cell.length_c   1.000
_cell.angle_alpha   90.00
_cell.angle_beta   90.00
_cell.angle_gamma   90.00
#
_symmetry.space_group_name_H-M   'P 1'
#
loop_
_entity.id
_entity.type
_entity.pdbx_description
1 polymer ?
#
loop_
_entity_poly.entity_id
_entity_poly.type
_entity_poly.pdbx_seq_one_letter_code
_entity_poly.pdbx_strand_id
1 'polypeptide(L)'
;MERPRPSTIAWAGLAGAVAVYDLTCSPGETLSEGVDAGLETKYKRLIQLGIGLTALHLLNLCPSALDPLHQLTRLKAQRSDRQ
;
A
#
# COMPACT_ATOMS: atom_id res chain seq x y z
N MET A 1 -9.12 2.95 28.94
CA MET A 1 -8.34 3.04 27.69
C MET A 1 -9.18 2.44 26.59
N GLU A 2 -9.54 3.23 25.58
CA GLU A 2 -10.29 2.72 24.41
C GLU A 2 -9.41 1.74 23.62
N ARG A 3 -10.03 0.66 23.11
CA ARG A 3 -9.33 -0.34 22.30
C ARG A 3 -9.08 0.25 20.91
N PRO A 4 -7.84 0.21 20.37
CA PRO A 4 -7.55 0.80 19.07
C PRO A 4 -8.38 0.11 17.97
N ARG A 5 -8.79 0.90 16.97
CA ARG A 5 -9.52 0.38 15.81
C ARG A 5 -8.65 -0.63 15.06
N PRO A 6 -9.23 -1.69 14.47
CA PRO A 6 -8.47 -2.66 13.67
C PRO A 6 -7.63 -2.01 12.55
N SER A 7 -8.13 -0.94 11.94
CA SER A 7 -7.38 -0.16 10.94
C SER A 7 -6.14 0.51 11.53
N THR A 8 -6.21 1.04 12.74
CA THR A 8 -5.07 1.63 13.45
C THR A 8 -4.00 0.56 13.74
N ILE A 9 -4.42 -0.63 14.16
CA ILE A 9 -3.51 -1.76 14.38
C ILE A 9 -2.84 -2.19 13.07
N ALA A 10 -3.61 -2.26 11.98
CA ALA A 10 -3.08 -2.62 10.66
C ALA A 10 -2.02 -1.61 10.17
N TRP A 11 -2.28 -0.31 10.31
CA TRP A 11 -1.31 0.74 9.99
C TRP A 11 -0.05 0.66 10.85
N ALA A 12 -0.19 0.43 12.15
CA ALA A 12 0.95 0.24 13.04
C ALA A 12 1.78 -1.00 12.64
N GLY A 13 1.12 -2.10 12.30
CA GLY A 13 1.77 -3.31 11.80
C GLY A 13 2.52 -3.08 10.49
N LEU A 14 1.94 -2.33 9.55
CA LEU A 14 2.60 -1.98 8.29
C LEU A 14 3.86 -1.13 8.52
N ALA A 15 3.76 -0.09 9.34
CA ALA A 15 4.89 0.75 9.70
C ALA A 15 5.99 -0.05 10.41
N GLY A 16 5.61 -0.94 11.33
CA GLY A 16 6.52 -1.84 12.01
C GLY A 16 7.23 -2.80 11.06
N ALA A 17 6.51 -3.40 10.10
CA ALA A 17 7.08 -4.30 9.11
C ALA A 17 8.10 -3.60 8.20
N VAL A 18 7.78 -2.38 7.75
CA VAL A 18 8.71 -1.53 6.99
C VAL A 18 9.97 -1.26 7.80
N ALA A 19 9.83 -0.82 9.05
CA ALA A 19 10.98 -0.52 9.91
C ALA A 19 11.84 -1.76 10.19
N VAL A 20 11.22 -2.91 10.45
CA VAL A 20 11.94 -4.17 10.66
C VAL A 20 12.73 -4.57 9.41
N TYR A 21 12.12 -4.46 8.23
CA TYR A 21 12.82 -4.77 6.98
C TYR A 21 14.03 -3.86 6.77
N ASP A 22 13.84 -2.53 6.83
CA ASP A 22 14.92 -1.57 6.59
C ASP A 22 16.05 -1.67 7.63
N LEU A 23 15.77 -2.12 8.84
CA LEU A 23 16.78 -2.34 9.89
C LEU A 23 17.54 -3.66 9.75
N THR A 24 16.99 -4.63 9.01
CA THR A 24 17.55 -6.00 8.92
C THR A 24 18.06 -6.35 7.52
N CYS A 25 17.79 -5.52 6.52
CA CYS A 25 18.27 -5.72 5.16
C CYS A 25 19.79 -5.53 5.07
N SER A 26 20.38 -6.05 3.99
CA SER A 26 21.76 -5.75 3.63
C SER A 26 21.91 -4.25 3.31
N PRO A 27 23.11 -3.67 3.48
CA PRO A 27 23.39 -2.31 3.01
C PRO A 27 23.07 -2.17 1.52
N GLY A 28 22.32 -1.13 1.13
CA GLY A 28 21.89 -0.90 -0.26
C GLY A 28 20.55 -1.55 -0.64
N GLU A 29 19.92 -2.30 0.26
CA GLU A 29 18.68 -3.05 0.00
C GLU A 29 17.49 -2.56 0.84
N THR A 30 17.53 -1.31 1.34
CA THR A 30 16.36 -0.70 2.00
C THR A 30 15.20 -0.59 1.01
N LEU A 31 13.96 -0.51 1.51
CA LEU A 31 12.80 -0.31 0.64
C LEU A 31 12.91 0.97 -0.19
N SER A 32 13.49 2.04 0.37
CA SER A 32 13.78 3.27 -0.38
C SER A 32 14.78 3.05 -1.51
N GLU A 33 15.89 2.37 -1.25
CA GLU A 33 16.92 2.11 -2.26
C GLU A 33 16.39 1.16 -3.36
N GLY A 34 15.58 0.17 -2.99
CA GLY A 34 14.90 -0.70 -3.95
C GLY A 34 13.95 0.07 -4.87
N VAL A 35 13.25 1.09 -4.35
CA VAL A 35 12.46 2.02 -5.17
C VAL A 35 13.37 2.83 -6.09
N ASP A 36 14.45 3.41 -5.57
CA ASP A 36 15.41 4.20 -6.36
C ASP A 36 15.98 3.38 -7.52
N ALA A 37 16.48 2.17 -7.25
CA ALA A 37 16.97 1.23 -8.26
C ALA A 37 15.88 0.90 -9.29
N GLY A 38 14.64 0.67 -8.84
CA GLY A 38 13.50 0.42 -9.73
C GLY A 38 13.21 1.61 -10.66
N LEU A 39 13.34 2.84 -10.16
CA LEU A 39 13.12 4.08 -10.92
C LEU A 39 14.20 4.34 -11.97
N GLU A 40 15.37 3.72 -11.87
CA GLU A 40 16.42 3.76 -12.89
C GLU A 40 16.19 2.77 -14.04
N THR A 41 15.23 1.84 -13.90
CA THR A 41 14.91 0.87 -14.93
C THR A 41 13.88 1.38 -15.95
N LYS A 42 13.68 0.61 -17.02
CA LYS A 42 12.57 0.82 -17.98
C LYS A 42 11.17 0.77 -17.33
N TYR A 43 11.05 0.25 -16.11
CA TYR A 43 9.78 0.12 -15.39
C TYR A 43 9.42 1.34 -14.55
N LYS A 44 10.24 2.41 -14.56
CA LYS A 44 10.01 3.66 -13.82
C LYS A 44 8.56 4.13 -13.79
N ARG A 45 7.91 4.23 -14.95
CA ARG A 45 6.51 4.72 -15.05
C ARG A 45 5.52 3.80 -14.34
N LEU A 46 5.71 2.49 -14.42
CA LEU A 46 4.84 1.53 -13.75
C LEU A 46 4.98 1.63 -12.22
N ILE A 47 6.22 1.79 -11.74
CA ILE A 47 6.49 1.96 -10.31
C ILE A 47 5.86 3.27 -9.79
N GLN A 48 6.09 4.39 -10.49
CA GLN A 48 5.49 5.68 -10.14
C GLN A 48 3.96 5.63 -10.15
N LEU A 49 3.35 4.99 -11.17
CA LEU A 49 1.91 4.82 -11.24
C LEU A 49 1.40 3.94 -10.09
N GLY A 50 2.05 2.83 -9.79
CA GLY A 50 1.67 1.94 -8.70
C GLY A 50 1.71 2.64 -7.35
N ILE A 51 2.80 3.33 -7.04
CA ILE A 51 2.96 4.10 -5.79
C ILE A 51 1.95 5.25 -5.75
N GLY A 52 1.84 6.03 -6.82
CA GLY A 52 0.95 7.18 -6.90
C GLY A 52 -0.52 6.80 -6.75
N LEU A 53 -0.99 5.76 -7.45
CA LEU A 53 -2.35 5.26 -7.32
C LEU A 53 -2.63 4.74 -5.91
N THR A 54 -1.68 4.01 -5.31
CA THR A 54 -1.82 3.51 -3.95
C THR A 54 -1.88 4.65 -2.94
N ALA A 55 -1.02 5.67 -3.07
CA ALA A 55 -1.05 6.85 -2.22
C ALA A 55 -2.38 7.63 -2.36
N LEU A 56 -2.85 7.84 -3.59
CA LEU A 56 -4.13 8.50 -3.85
C LEU A 56 -5.31 7.72 -3.23
N HIS A 57 -5.31 6.39 -3.33
CA HIS A 57 -6.30 5.53 -2.69
C HIS A 57 -6.29 5.70 -1.16
N LEU A 58 -5.11 5.54 -0.53
CA LEU A 58 -4.97 5.58 0.92
C LEU A 58 -5.32 6.95 1.51
N LEU A 59 -5.08 8.02 0.75
CA LEU A 59 -5.44 9.40 1.10
C LEU A 59 -6.89 9.76 0.75
N ASN A 60 -7.69 8.84 0.19
CA ASN A 60 -9.04 9.09 -0.30
C ASN A 60 -9.13 10.24 -1.34
N LEU A 61 -8.03 10.48 -2.06
CA LEU A 61 -7.94 11.49 -3.12
C LEU A 61 -8.33 10.91 -4.49
N CYS A 62 -8.41 9.58 -4.61
CA CYS A 62 -8.89 8.93 -5.82
C CYS A 62 -10.43 8.84 -5.81
N PRO A 63 -11.13 9.34 -6.84
CA PRO A 63 -12.55 9.11 -7.00
C PRO A 63 -12.84 7.60 -7.06
N SER A 64 -13.85 7.13 -6.33
CA SER A 64 -14.16 5.69 -6.20
C SER A 64 -14.43 4.96 -7.52
N ALA A 65 -14.85 5.68 -8.56
CA ALA A 65 -15.02 5.14 -9.91
C ALA A 65 -13.71 4.77 -10.59
N LEU A 66 -12.61 5.45 -10.25
CA LEU A 66 -11.28 5.29 -10.83
C LEU A 66 -10.31 4.57 -9.91
N ASP A 67 -10.75 4.20 -8.71
CA ASP A 67 -9.95 3.56 -7.68
C ASP A 67 -10.04 2.04 -7.78
N PRO A 68 -9.04 1.35 -8.36
CA PRO A 68 -9.09 -0.09 -8.56
C PRO A 68 -9.11 -0.83 -7.22
N LEU A 69 -8.45 -0.29 -6.19
CA LEU A 69 -8.39 -0.88 -4.85
C LEU A 69 -9.77 -0.79 -4.18
N HIS A 70 -10.49 0.32 -4.36
CA HIS A 70 -11.87 0.44 -3.91
C HIS A 70 -12.79 -0.57 -4.61
N GLN A 71 -12.64 -0.75 -5.93
CA GLN A 71 -13.42 -1.74 -6.68
C GLN A 71 -13.17 -3.18 -6.23
N LEU A 72 -11.93 -3.52 -5.87
CA LEU A 72 -11.58 -4.85 -5.32
C LEU A 72 -12.32 -5.15 -4.01
N THR A 73 -12.52 -4.15 -3.16
CA THR A 73 -13.29 -4.34 -1.91
C THR A 73 -14.79 -4.49 -2.17
N ARG A 74 -15.34 -3.82 -3.19
CA ARG A 74 -16.75 -4.00 -3.60
C ARG A 74 -17.05 -5.42 -4.08
N LEU A 75 -16.11 -6.07 -4.76
CA LEU A 75 -16.25 -7.48 -5.17
C LEU A 75 -16.37 -8.43 -3.97
N LYS A 76 -15.70 -8.11 -2.85
CA LYS A 76 -15.82 -8.87 -1.60
C LYS A 76 -17.19 -8.67 -0.95
N ALA A 77 -17.72 -7.43 -0.95
CA ALA A 77 -19.04 -7.12 -0.39
C ALA A 77 -20.17 -7.86 -1.15
N GLN A 78 -20.14 -7.86 -2.48
CA GLN A 78 -21.16 -8.52 -3.31
C GLN A 78 -21.25 -10.04 -3.14
N ARG A 79 -20.15 -10.68 -2.71
CA ARG A 79 -20.13 -12.13 -2.44
C ARG A 79 -20.78 -12.49 -1.11
N SER A 80 -20.82 -11.56 -0.15
CA SER A 80 -21.41 -11.78 1.16
C SER A 80 -22.94 -11.65 1.16
N ASP A 81 -23.51 -10.87 0.23
CA ASP A 81 -24.98 -10.73 0.06
C ASP A 81 -25.62 -11.85 -0.77
N ARG A 82 -24.83 -12.78 -1.32
CA ARG A 82 -25.32 -13.95 -2.08
C ARG A 82 -25.26 -15.27 -1.30
N GLN A 83 -24.88 -15.24 -0.01
CA GLN A 83 -24.98 -16.37 0.92
C GLN A 83 -26.15 -16.16 1.87
#